data_AF-A0A953W119-F1
#
_entry.id   AF-A0A953W119-F1
#
_cell.length_a   1.000
_cell.length_b   1.000
_cell.length_c   1.000
_cell.angle_alpha   90.00
_cell.angle_beta   90.00
_cell.angle_gamma   90.00
#
_symmetry.space_group_name_H-M   'P 1'
#
loop_
_entity.id
_entity.type
_entity.pdbx_description
1 polymer ?
#
loop_
_entity_poly.entity_id
_entity_poly.type
_entity_poly.pdbx_seq_one_letter_code
_entity_poly.pdbx_strand_id
1 'polypeptide(L)'
;MEIRRADPRVHRKAAWPDVHPVRGAADRRLLRGEISLITARAFALIAAAGSAALLLGAFGFQYLGGYAPCEICLWQRWPHAAAVGIGLLVLLGAPRAVYGLGALAAAATGAIGVYHTGIERSWWPGPSSCTGSGTGLGGLSGTDLLNFDAAPPLIMCDQVSWQMFGLSMASWNALASCLFAVLWIVALRRD
;
A
#
# COMPACT_ATOMS: atom_id res chain seq x y z
N MET A 1 23.49 58.99 -70.88
CA MET A 1 22.66 58.25 -69.90
C MET A 1 23.10 56.79 -69.97
N GLU A 2 24.02 56.40 -69.11
CA GLU A 2 24.71 55.11 -69.17
C GLU A 2 24.18 54.20 -68.05
N ILE A 3 23.48 53.13 -68.44
CA ILE A 3 22.86 52.19 -67.50
C ILE A 3 23.94 51.22 -67.03
N ARG A 4 24.45 51.40 -65.79
CA ARG A 4 25.35 50.43 -65.15
C ARG A 4 24.61 49.09 -64.98
N ARG A 5 25.13 48.02 -65.57
CA ARG A 5 24.72 46.64 -65.29
C ARG A 5 25.10 46.29 -63.84
N ALA A 6 24.16 45.74 -63.09
CA ALA A 6 24.39 45.25 -61.74
C ALA A 6 25.36 44.05 -61.73
N ASP A 7 26.31 44.04 -60.79
CA ASP A 7 27.30 42.97 -60.62
C ASP A 7 26.61 41.69 -60.08
N PRO A 8 26.69 40.55 -60.79
CA PRO A 8 26.06 39.30 -60.37
C PRO A 8 26.70 38.65 -59.13
N ARG A 9 27.80 39.19 -58.59
CA ARG A 9 28.51 38.63 -57.43
C ARG A 9 27.85 38.88 -56.06
N VAL A 10 26.78 39.65 -55.99
CA VAL A 10 26.10 40.01 -54.72
C VAL A 10 25.08 38.96 -54.25
N HIS A 11 24.78 37.93 -55.05
CA HIS A 11 23.82 36.87 -54.67
C HIS A 11 24.48 35.51 -54.38
N ARG A 12 25.53 35.46 -53.56
CA ARG A 12 25.85 34.20 -52.85
C ARG A 12 24.95 34.10 -51.62
N LYS A 13 23.91 33.27 -51.71
CA LYS A 13 23.20 32.78 -50.51
C LYS A 13 24.25 32.18 -49.58
N ALA A 14 24.34 32.68 -48.35
CA ALA A 14 25.19 32.09 -47.33
C ALA A 14 24.74 30.62 -47.14
N ALA A 15 25.66 29.69 -47.37
CA ALA A 15 25.47 28.31 -46.98
C ALA A 15 25.48 28.29 -45.45
N TRP A 16 24.31 28.14 -44.85
CA TRP A 16 24.20 27.95 -43.41
C TRP A 16 24.91 26.63 -43.07
N PRO A 17 25.91 26.63 -42.18
CA PRO A 17 26.50 25.40 -41.72
C PRO A 17 25.43 24.63 -40.94
N ASP A 18 25.28 23.35 -41.27
CA ASP A 18 24.35 22.43 -40.63
C ASP A 18 24.56 22.46 -39.10
N VAL A 19 23.68 23.14 -38.39
CA VAL A 19 23.78 23.30 -36.93
C VAL A 19 23.37 21.98 -36.28
N HIS A 20 24.37 21.09 -36.12
CA HIS A 20 24.52 20.03 -35.12
C HIS A 20 23.35 19.02 -34.90
N PRO A 21 23.52 17.72 -35.24
CA PRO A 21 22.61 16.66 -34.82
C PRO A 21 22.82 16.20 -33.37
N VAL A 22 23.44 17.03 -32.51
CA VAL A 22 23.81 16.63 -31.13
C VAL A 22 22.59 16.63 -30.18
N ARG A 23 21.46 17.20 -30.61
CA ARG A 23 20.20 17.21 -29.84
C ARG A 23 19.35 15.93 -29.99
N GLY A 24 19.88 14.84 -30.55
CA GLY A 24 19.06 13.64 -30.76
C GLY A 24 18.97 12.69 -29.55
N ALA A 25 20.03 12.60 -28.73
CA ALA A 25 20.17 11.56 -27.71
C ALA A 25 19.97 12.08 -26.28
N ALA A 26 20.47 13.30 -25.98
CA ALA A 26 20.22 13.96 -24.70
C ALA A 26 18.73 14.38 -24.58
N ASP A 27 18.17 14.89 -25.68
CA ASP A 27 16.77 15.32 -25.77
C ASP A 27 15.81 14.11 -25.63
N ARG A 28 16.17 12.95 -26.19
CA ARG A 28 15.40 11.70 -25.98
C ARG A 28 15.48 11.13 -24.56
N ARG A 29 16.52 11.44 -23.77
CA ARG A 29 16.57 11.09 -22.34
C ARG A 29 15.80 12.07 -21.48
N LEU A 30 15.83 13.36 -21.81
CA LEU A 30 15.02 14.38 -21.15
C LEU A 30 13.52 14.16 -21.41
N LEU A 31 13.13 13.85 -22.65
CA LEU A 31 11.75 13.54 -23.03
C LEU A 31 11.25 12.16 -22.53
N ARG A 32 12.15 11.26 -22.13
CA ARG A 32 11.79 9.98 -21.46
C ARG A 32 11.96 10.01 -19.95
N GLY A 33 12.55 11.07 -19.39
CA GLY A 33 13.13 11.07 -18.05
C GLY A 33 12.61 12.15 -17.10
N GLU A 34 11.69 13.01 -17.53
CA GLU A 34 11.14 14.05 -16.67
C GLU A 34 9.62 13.88 -16.53
N ILE A 35 9.15 13.75 -15.27
CA ILE A 35 7.79 13.44 -14.78
C ILE A 35 7.52 11.94 -14.49
N SER A 36 8.45 11.25 -13.81
CA SER A 36 8.03 10.37 -12.71
C SER A 36 8.58 10.96 -11.42
N LEU A 37 7.88 11.93 -10.84
CA LEU A 37 8.24 12.54 -9.55
C LEU A 37 8.38 11.53 -8.40
N ILE A 38 7.91 10.29 -8.61
CA ILE A 38 7.89 9.23 -7.61
C ILE A 38 8.74 8.06 -8.14
N THR A 39 9.86 7.78 -7.47
CA THR A 39 10.72 6.62 -7.76
C THR A 39 10.04 5.32 -7.33
N ALA A 40 10.48 4.16 -7.84
CA ALA A 40 10.00 2.86 -7.37
C ALA A 40 10.12 2.71 -5.85
N ARG A 41 11.23 3.20 -5.28
CA ARG A 41 11.46 3.27 -3.84
C ARG A 41 10.38 4.09 -3.14
N ALA A 42 9.98 5.23 -3.69
CA ALA A 42 8.94 6.05 -3.08
C ALA A 42 7.57 5.33 -3.02
N PHE A 43 7.18 4.57 -4.05
CA PHE A 43 5.95 3.75 -3.99
C PHE A 43 6.00 2.71 -2.87
N ALA A 44 7.11 1.98 -2.74
CA ALA A 44 7.34 1.01 -1.67
C ALA A 44 7.26 1.67 -0.28
N LEU A 45 7.91 2.83 -0.11
CA LEU A 45 7.93 3.55 1.16
C LEU A 45 6.57 4.14 1.52
N ILE A 46 5.80 4.64 0.56
CA ILE A 46 4.42 5.11 0.79
C ILE A 46 3.54 3.93 1.25
N ALA A 47 3.66 2.77 0.63
CA ALA A 47 2.91 1.57 1.02
C ALA A 47 3.30 1.08 2.43
N ALA A 48 4.60 1.07 2.74
CA ALA A 48 5.10 0.72 4.07
C ALA A 48 4.65 1.73 5.15
N ALA A 49 4.71 3.02 4.85
CA ALA A 49 4.24 4.08 5.74
C ALA A 49 2.73 3.99 5.97
N GLY A 50 1.95 3.66 4.93
CA GLY A 50 0.52 3.40 5.07
C GLY A 50 0.23 2.22 6.00
N SER A 51 0.99 1.12 5.89
CA SER A 51 0.89 -0.02 6.82
C SER A 51 1.27 0.39 8.25
N ALA A 52 2.29 1.21 8.43
CA ALA A 52 2.66 1.74 9.75
C ALA A 52 1.53 2.62 10.32
N ALA A 53 0.92 3.47 9.50
CA ALA A 53 -0.19 4.33 9.92
C ALA A 53 -1.42 3.51 10.35
N LEU A 54 -1.78 2.45 9.62
CA LEU A 54 -2.87 1.56 10.03
C LEU A 54 -2.55 0.81 11.33
N LEU A 55 -1.31 0.33 11.48
CA LEU A 55 -0.91 -0.36 12.71
C LEU A 55 -0.92 0.57 13.93
N LEU A 56 -0.43 1.79 13.77
CA LEU A 56 -0.52 2.84 14.80
C LEU A 56 -1.98 3.21 15.09
N GLY A 57 -2.82 3.32 14.05
CA GLY A 57 -4.26 3.53 14.20
C GLY A 57 -4.91 2.41 15.02
N ALA A 58 -4.59 1.14 14.74
CA ALA A 58 -5.10 -0.01 15.47
C ALA A 58 -4.68 0.00 16.95
N PHE A 59 -3.43 0.37 17.25
CA PHE A 59 -3.00 0.57 18.64
C PHE A 59 -3.67 1.78 19.30
N GLY A 60 -3.93 2.85 18.55
CA GLY A 60 -4.71 4.00 19.01
C GLY A 60 -6.14 3.61 19.38
N PHE A 61 -6.84 2.87 18.51
CA PHE A 61 -8.18 2.35 18.82
C PHE A 61 -8.17 1.43 20.04
N GLN A 62 -7.12 0.60 20.20
CA GLN A 62 -7.00 -0.29 21.36
C GLN A 62 -6.77 0.46 22.67
N TYR A 63 -5.74 1.31 22.73
CA TYR A 63 -5.29 1.91 24.00
C TYR A 63 -5.91 3.27 24.31
N LEU A 64 -6.36 4.01 23.30
CA LEU A 64 -7.01 5.32 23.47
C LEU A 64 -8.52 5.23 23.26
N GLY A 65 -8.96 4.37 22.33
CA GLY A 65 -10.39 4.18 22.01
C GLY A 65 -11.09 3.11 22.84
N GLY A 66 -10.36 2.28 23.60
CA GLY A 66 -10.93 1.18 24.38
C GLY A 66 -11.46 0.01 23.55
N TYR A 67 -11.14 -0.05 22.24
CA TYR A 67 -11.55 -1.13 21.35
C TYR A 67 -10.57 -2.30 21.43
N ALA A 68 -10.81 -3.23 22.36
CA ALA A 68 -10.04 -4.46 22.44
C ALA A 68 -10.09 -5.23 21.10
N PRO A 69 -8.95 -5.72 20.58
CA PRO A 69 -8.93 -6.42 19.31
C PRO A 69 -9.49 -7.84 19.45
N CYS A 70 -10.28 -8.27 18.46
CA CYS A 70 -10.57 -9.68 18.27
C CYS A 70 -9.36 -10.43 17.69
N GLU A 71 -9.45 -11.76 17.62
CA GLU A 71 -8.36 -12.59 17.13
C GLU A 71 -7.96 -12.27 15.67
N ILE A 72 -8.94 -12.10 14.78
CA ILE A 72 -8.65 -11.80 13.37
C ILE A 72 -8.06 -10.38 13.21
N CYS A 73 -8.45 -9.42 14.07
CA CYS A 73 -7.78 -8.12 14.12
C CYS A 73 -6.28 -8.27 14.43
N LEU A 74 -5.91 -9.17 15.33
CA LEU A 74 -4.49 -9.45 15.62
C LEU A 74 -3.80 -10.12 14.43
N TRP A 75 -4.47 -11.01 13.71
CA TRP A 75 -3.92 -11.63 12.50
C TRP A 75 -3.58 -10.60 11.43
N GLN A 76 -4.37 -9.53 11.28
CA GLN A 76 -4.11 -8.44 10.31
C GLN A 76 -2.87 -7.60 10.69
N ARG A 77 -2.52 -7.52 11.98
CA ARG A 77 -1.38 -6.70 12.46
C ARG A 77 -0.03 -7.28 12.04
N TRP A 78 0.12 -8.61 12.06
CA TRP A 78 1.40 -9.25 11.75
C TRP A 78 1.88 -8.98 10.31
N PRO A 79 1.06 -9.11 9.25
CA PRO A 79 1.48 -8.74 7.91
C PRO A 79 1.73 -7.23 7.75
N HIS A 80 1.01 -6.35 8.46
CA HIS A 80 1.37 -4.93 8.48
C HIS A 80 2.75 -4.70 9.10
N ALA A 81 3.05 -5.33 10.24
CA ALA A 81 4.37 -5.25 10.86
C ALA A 81 5.47 -5.77 9.91
N ALA A 82 5.21 -6.87 9.19
CA ALA A 82 6.12 -7.36 8.16
C ALA A 82 6.31 -6.35 7.03
N ALA A 83 5.24 -5.76 6.48
CA ALA A 83 5.33 -4.73 5.45
C ALA A 83 6.13 -3.49 5.90
N VAL A 84 5.99 -3.09 7.17
CA VAL A 84 6.78 -2.01 7.77
C VAL A 84 8.26 -2.39 7.85
N GLY A 85 8.58 -3.58 8.38
CA GLY A 85 9.96 -4.06 8.45
C GLY A 85 10.62 -4.17 7.07
N ILE A 86 9.87 -4.61 6.06
CA ILE A 86 10.32 -4.64 4.67
C ILE A 86 10.57 -3.22 4.15
N GLY A 87 9.71 -2.25 4.47
CA GLY A 87 9.95 -0.83 4.18
C GLY A 87 11.24 -0.29 4.78
N LEU A 88 11.60 -0.71 6.00
CA LEU A 88 12.88 -0.37 6.62
C LEU A 88 14.07 -0.96 5.85
N LEU A 89 13.97 -2.21 5.38
CA LEU A 89 14.99 -2.81 4.52
C LEU A 89 15.16 -2.01 3.22
N VAL A 90 14.05 -1.55 2.62
CA VAL A 90 14.08 -0.66 1.44
C VAL A 90 14.78 0.66 1.76
N LEU A 91 14.61 1.23 2.95
CA LEU A 91 15.34 2.42 3.38
C LEU A 91 16.86 2.18 3.46
N LEU A 92 17.25 0.99 3.93
CA LEU A 92 18.64 0.57 4.06
C LEU A 92 19.29 0.15 2.72
N GLY A 93 18.57 0.27 1.59
CA GLY A 93 19.11 -0.05 0.27
C GLY A 93 18.98 -1.51 -0.14
N ALA A 94 18.04 -2.25 0.45
CA ALA A 94 17.75 -3.62 0.05
C ALA A 94 17.42 -3.74 -1.46
N PRO A 95 17.78 -4.88 -2.10
CA PRO A 95 17.56 -5.07 -3.52
C PRO A 95 16.06 -5.13 -3.84
N ARG A 96 15.73 -4.83 -5.11
CA ARG A 96 14.36 -4.75 -5.60
C ARG A 96 13.53 -6.02 -5.37
N ALA A 97 14.17 -7.19 -5.32
CA ALA A 97 13.51 -8.47 -5.04
C ALA A 97 12.69 -8.44 -3.73
N VAL A 98 13.12 -7.66 -2.74
CA VAL A 98 12.46 -7.52 -1.43
C VAL A 98 11.08 -6.85 -1.56
N TYR A 99 10.82 -6.11 -2.63
CA TYR A 99 9.55 -5.39 -2.83
C TYR A 99 8.40 -6.39 -3.06
N GLY A 100 8.69 -7.56 -3.62
CA GLY A 100 7.72 -8.65 -3.74
C GLY A 100 7.25 -9.20 -2.40
N LEU A 101 8.12 -9.21 -1.38
CA LEU A 101 7.73 -9.58 -0.02
C LEU A 101 6.78 -8.54 0.59
N GLY A 102 7.02 -7.26 0.31
CA GLY A 102 6.14 -6.17 0.74
C GLY A 102 4.75 -6.29 0.10
N ALA A 103 4.70 -6.62 -1.18
CA ALA A 103 3.45 -6.89 -1.90
C ALA A 103 2.70 -8.08 -1.27
N LEU A 104 3.40 -9.18 -0.98
CA LEU A 104 2.80 -10.37 -0.36
C LEU A 104 2.26 -10.05 1.05
N ALA A 105 3.02 -9.31 1.85
CA ALA A 105 2.60 -8.93 3.20
C ALA A 105 1.33 -8.06 3.16
N ALA A 106 1.30 -7.02 2.31
CA ALA A 106 0.13 -6.16 2.13
C ALA A 106 -1.08 -6.93 1.57
N ALA A 107 -0.85 -7.82 0.60
CA ALA A 107 -1.91 -8.67 0.04
C ALA A 107 -2.48 -9.64 1.09
N ALA A 108 -1.64 -10.18 1.97
CA ALA A 108 -2.07 -11.08 3.04
C ALA A 108 -3.00 -10.36 4.05
N THR A 109 -2.62 -9.19 4.57
CA THR A 109 -3.53 -8.41 5.46
C THR A 109 -4.79 -7.95 4.72
N GLY A 110 -4.69 -7.62 3.42
CA GLY A 110 -5.86 -7.33 2.59
C GLY A 110 -6.82 -8.52 2.48
N ALA A 111 -6.31 -9.72 2.20
CA ALA A 111 -7.09 -10.94 2.13
C ALA A 111 -7.73 -11.31 3.48
N ILE A 112 -6.99 -11.17 4.58
CA ILE A 112 -7.53 -11.38 5.93
C ILE A 112 -8.61 -10.33 6.24
N GLY A 113 -8.44 -9.08 5.80
CA GLY A 113 -9.44 -8.01 5.95
C GLY A 113 -10.72 -8.31 5.17
N VAL A 114 -10.61 -8.81 3.94
CA VAL A 114 -11.76 -9.27 3.16
C VAL A 114 -12.46 -10.40 3.90
N TYR A 115 -11.70 -11.42 4.35
CA TYR A 115 -12.22 -12.53 5.15
C TYR A 115 -12.97 -12.02 6.39
N HIS A 116 -12.38 -11.12 7.16
CA HIS A 116 -13.02 -10.57 8.36
C HIS A 116 -14.31 -9.81 8.02
N THR A 117 -14.30 -8.98 6.97
CA THR A 117 -15.48 -8.25 6.50
C THR A 117 -16.62 -9.19 6.11
N GLY A 118 -16.33 -10.31 5.45
CA GLY A 118 -17.39 -11.25 5.11
C GLY A 118 -17.91 -12.05 6.31
N ILE A 119 -17.12 -12.26 7.37
CA ILE A 119 -17.66 -12.83 8.63
C ILE A 119 -18.65 -11.84 9.24
N GLU A 120 -18.28 -10.55 9.34
CA GLU A 120 -19.15 -9.48 9.85
C GLU A 120 -20.44 -9.34 9.02
N ARG A 121 -20.40 -9.68 7.73
CA ARG A 121 -21.55 -9.70 6.82
C ARG A 121 -22.24 -11.06 6.70
N SER A 122 -21.81 -12.04 7.49
CA SER A 122 -22.33 -13.41 7.49
C SER A 122 -22.27 -14.12 6.13
N TRP A 123 -21.31 -13.75 5.27
CA TRP A 123 -21.07 -14.41 3.99
C TRP A 123 -20.44 -15.80 4.16
N TRP A 124 -19.69 -15.99 5.24
CA TRP A 124 -19.03 -17.25 5.60
C TRP A 124 -18.86 -17.37 7.11
N PRO A 125 -18.68 -18.59 7.65
CA PRO A 125 -18.39 -18.79 9.06
C PRO A 125 -17.01 -18.22 9.43
N GLY A 126 -16.94 -17.64 10.62
CA GLY A 126 -15.67 -17.28 11.24
C GLY A 126 -15.04 -18.44 12.02
N PRO A 127 -13.84 -18.23 12.59
CA PRO A 127 -13.15 -19.24 13.36
C PRO A 127 -13.88 -19.48 14.68
N SER A 128 -13.89 -20.74 15.12
CA SER A 128 -14.57 -21.18 16.35
C SER A 128 -13.96 -20.61 17.63
N SER A 129 -12.79 -19.99 17.54
CA SER A 129 -12.10 -19.32 18.64
C SER A 129 -12.64 -17.92 18.93
N CYS A 130 -13.36 -17.28 17.99
CA CYS A 130 -13.95 -15.95 18.19
C CYS A 130 -15.31 -15.77 17.50
N THR A 131 -16.01 -16.85 17.16
CA THR A 131 -17.39 -16.81 16.65
C THR A 131 -18.26 -17.88 17.34
N GLY A 132 -19.51 -17.52 17.62
CA GLY A 132 -20.45 -18.37 18.36
C GLY A 132 -20.96 -19.60 17.57
N SER A 133 -20.53 -19.74 16.32
CA SER A 133 -20.96 -20.79 15.38
C SER A 133 -20.17 -22.11 15.47
N GLY A 134 -19.20 -22.24 16.38
CA GLY A 134 -18.33 -23.43 16.51
C GLY A 134 -18.33 -24.09 17.88
N THR A 135 -17.75 -25.30 17.97
CA THR A 135 -17.60 -26.06 19.23
C THR A 135 -16.55 -25.49 20.21
N GLY A 136 -15.78 -24.48 19.78
CA GLY A 136 -14.68 -23.87 20.54
C GLY A 136 -15.13 -23.07 21.76
N LEU A 137 -16.24 -22.33 21.67
CA LEU A 137 -16.83 -21.65 22.84
C LEU A 137 -17.68 -22.59 23.71
N GLY A 138 -18.14 -23.73 23.18
CA GLY A 138 -19.01 -24.66 23.90
C GLY A 138 -18.34 -25.41 25.06
N GLY A 139 -17.00 -25.38 25.13
CA GLY A 139 -16.22 -25.93 26.25
C GLY A 139 -15.91 -24.92 27.37
N LEU A 140 -16.27 -23.64 27.19
CA LEU A 140 -16.08 -22.59 28.20
C LEU A 140 -17.32 -22.50 29.08
N SER A 141 -17.14 -22.44 30.40
CA SER A 141 -18.26 -22.20 31.31
C SER A 141 -18.74 -20.75 31.18
N GLY A 142 -20.01 -20.47 31.49
CA GLY A 142 -20.54 -19.10 31.49
C GLY A 142 -19.75 -18.17 32.43
N THR A 143 -19.14 -18.72 33.48
CA THR A 143 -18.21 -18.00 34.37
C THR A 143 -16.88 -17.69 33.70
N ASP A 144 -16.34 -18.55 32.84
CA ASP A 144 -15.09 -18.28 32.12
C ASP A 144 -15.26 -17.17 31.07
N LEU A 145 -16.44 -17.10 30.44
CA LEU A 145 -16.78 -16.05 29.48
C LEU A 145 -17.01 -14.68 30.13
N LEU A 146 -17.41 -14.66 31.41
CA LEU A 146 -17.71 -13.45 32.17
C LEU A 146 -16.59 -13.05 33.14
N ASN A 147 -15.50 -13.82 33.20
CA ASN A 147 -14.37 -13.54 34.07
C ASN A 147 -13.42 -12.52 33.42
N PHE A 148 -13.72 -11.24 33.62
CA PHE A 148 -12.89 -10.13 33.15
C PHE A 148 -11.56 -9.96 33.92
N ASP A 149 -11.36 -10.73 35.00
CA ASP A 149 -10.20 -10.61 35.89
C ASP A 149 -9.09 -11.65 35.61
N ALA A 150 -9.40 -12.75 34.91
CA ALA A 150 -8.46 -13.89 34.74
C ALA A 150 -7.96 -14.12 33.30
N ALA A 151 -8.60 -13.55 32.28
CA ALA A 151 -8.20 -13.66 30.87
C ALA A 151 -8.51 -12.36 30.11
N PRO A 152 -7.75 -12.01 29.04
CA PRO A 152 -8.14 -10.90 28.18
C PRO A 152 -9.56 -11.15 27.65
N PRO A 153 -10.46 -10.14 27.65
CA PRO A 153 -11.85 -10.32 27.28
C PRO A 153 -11.95 -10.89 25.86
N LEU A 154 -12.74 -11.95 25.71
CA LEU A 154 -13.00 -12.55 24.41
C LEU A 154 -13.85 -11.60 23.57
N ILE A 155 -13.28 -11.05 22.49
CA ILE A 155 -13.98 -10.16 21.55
C ILE A 155 -14.39 -10.95 20.31
N MET A 156 -15.67 -10.87 19.97
CA MET A 156 -16.25 -11.58 18.84
C MET A 156 -15.79 -10.99 17.50
N CYS A 157 -15.36 -11.86 16.58
CA CYS A 157 -14.91 -11.47 15.24
C CYS A 157 -16.04 -11.24 14.24
N ASP A 158 -17.27 -11.63 14.58
CA ASP A 158 -18.46 -11.44 13.73
C ASP A 158 -19.24 -10.17 14.07
N GLN A 159 -18.86 -9.47 15.14
CA GLN A 159 -19.49 -8.22 15.57
C GLN A 159 -18.67 -7.01 15.14
N VAL A 160 -19.32 -6.07 14.45
CA VAL A 160 -18.70 -4.80 14.06
C VAL A 160 -18.48 -3.93 15.29
N SER A 161 -17.24 -3.84 15.77
CA SER A 161 -16.90 -3.03 16.95
C SER A 161 -16.92 -1.52 16.67
N TRP A 162 -16.65 -1.12 15.43
CA TRP A 162 -16.69 0.26 14.96
C TRP A 162 -16.86 0.31 13.45
N GLN A 163 -17.52 1.36 12.97
CA GLN A 163 -17.70 1.61 11.55
C GLN A 163 -17.72 3.10 11.23
N MET A 164 -17.35 3.42 9.99
CA MET A 164 -17.42 4.76 9.41
C MET A 164 -17.84 4.66 7.95
N PHE A 165 -18.80 5.48 7.54
CA PHE A 165 -19.42 5.45 6.21
C PHE A 165 -19.96 4.07 5.81
N GLY A 166 -20.49 3.30 6.77
CA GLY A 166 -21.04 1.96 6.54
C GLY A 166 -19.99 0.87 6.33
N LEU A 167 -18.71 1.17 6.57
CA LEU A 167 -17.60 0.22 6.50
C LEU A 167 -16.99 0.01 7.89
N SER A 168 -16.80 -1.24 8.26
CA SER A 168 -16.14 -1.64 9.50
C SER A 168 -14.64 -1.33 9.47
N MET A 169 -13.96 -1.42 10.63
CA MET A 169 -12.50 -1.37 10.67
C MET A 169 -11.87 -2.42 9.74
N ALA A 170 -12.43 -3.63 9.70
CA ALA A 170 -11.97 -4.71 8.83
C ALA A 170 -12.10 -4.34 7.35
N SER A 171 -13.20 -3.70 6.96
CA SER A 171 -13.44 -3.23 5.58
C SER A 171 -12.44 -2.16 5.17
N TRP A 172 -12.20 -1.17 6.04
CA TRP A 172 -11.20 -0.12 5.80
C TRP A 172 -9.79 -0.70 5.68
N ASN A 173 -9.44 -1.66 6.55
CA ASN A 173 -8.17 -2.34 6.50
C ASN A 173 -7.99 -3.10 5.18
N ALA A 174 -9.02 -3.83 4.73
CA ALA A 174 -9.00 -4.57 3.46
C ALA A 174 -8.73 -3.64 2.27
N LEU A 175 -9.49 -2.55 2.15
CA LEU A 175 -9.37 -1.60 1.05
C LEU A 175 -7.99 -0.93 1.02
N ALA A 176 -7.52 -0.43 2.15
CA ALA A 176 -6.22 0.22 2.25
C ALA A 176 -5.08 -0.77 1.98
N SER A 177 -5.17 -2.00 2.48
CA SER A 177 -4.16 -3.03 2.27
C SER A 177 -4.08 -3.49 0.81
N CYS A 178 -5.23 -3.62 0.12
CA CYS A 178 -5.26 -3.88 -1.31
C CYS A 178 -4.59 -2.75 -2.10
N LEU A 179 -4.83 -1.49 -1.73
CA LEU A 179 -4.14 -0.35 -2.32
C LEU A 179 -2.62 -0.44 -2.08
N PHE A 180 -2.18 -0.75 -0.86
CA PHE A 180 -0.76 -0.89 -0.55
C PHE A 180 -0.10 -2.04 -1.32
N ALA A 181 -0.79 -3.16 -1.51
CA ALA A 181 -0.31 -4.26 -2.34
C ALA A 181 -0.08 -3.81 -3.79
N VAL A 182 -1.01 -3.03 -4.37
CA VAL A 182 -0.84 -2.45 -5.70
C VAL A 182 0.38 -1.52 -5.75
N LEU A 183 0.56 -0.66 -4.74
CA LEU A 183 1.72 0.24 -4.68
C LEU A 183 3.04 -0.54 -4.60
N TRP A 184 3.11 -1.63 -3.82
CA TRP A 184 4.28 -2.51 -3.79
C TRP A 184 4.55 -3.21 -5.12
N ILE A 185 3.50 -3.69 -5.81
CA ILE A 185 3.63 -4.32 -7.14
C ILE A 185 4.12 -3.29 -8.17
N VAL A 186 3.57 -2.08 -8.12
CA VAL A 186 3.99 -0.96 -8.97
C VAL A 186 5.46 -0.60 -8.70
N ALA A 187 5.87 -0.56 -7.44
CA ALA A 187 7.25 -0.39 -7.05
C ALA A 187 8.13 -1.50 -7.61
N LEU A 188 7.72 -2.77 -7.50
CA LEU A 188 8.47 -3.92 -8.00
C LEU A 188 8.67 -3.85 -9.53
N ARG A 189 7.70 -3.34 -10.28
CA ARG A 189 7.70 -3.30 -11.76
C ARG A 189 8.36 -2.07 -12.39
N ARG A 190 8.70 -1.03 -11.63
CA ARG A 190 9.24 0.24 -12.17
C ARG A 190 10.77 0.30 -12.10
N ASP A 191 11.48 0.25 -13.22
CA ASP A 191 12.96 0.35 -13.23
C ASP A 191 13.49 1.70 -12.72
#